data_AF-A0A5J5AWW9-F1
#
_entry.id   AF-A0A5J5AWW9-F1
#
_cell.length_a   1.000
_cell.length_b   1.000
_cell.length_c   1.000
_cell.angle_alpha   90.00
_cell.angle_beta   90.00
_cell.angle_gamma   90.00
#
_symmetry.space_group_name_H-M   'P 1'
#
loop_
_entity.id
_entity.type
_entity.pdbx_description
1 polymer ?
#
loop_
_entity_poly.entity_id
_entity_poly.type
_entity_poly.pdbx_seq_one_letter_code
_entity_poly.pdbx_strand_id
1 'polypeptide(L)'
;MILRAAPAFSTLNTRGDNLSPFASSASSFCSSSSLNSAAYSLSALRFFPGKSGDGFVVCASKGSNSKPLTGVVFEPFEEVKKELMLVPTLPQASIARQKYSNECEAAINEQINVEYNVSYVYHAMFAYFDRDNVALKGLAKFFKESSEEERDHAEKLMEYQNKRGGKVKLQSILMPLSEFDHAEKGDALYGECN
;
A
#
# COMPACT_ATOMS: atom_id res chain seq x y z
N MET A 1 31.79 19.71 -37.67
CA MET A 1 31.67 18.72 -38.76
C MET A 1 31.21 17.41 -38.09
N ILE A 2 29.93 16.98 -38.05
CA ILE A 2 29.01 16.55 -39.14
C ILE A 2 29.75 15.46 -39.97
N LEU A 3 29.41 14.15 -40.04
CA LEU A 3 28.18 13.33 -40.03
C LEU A 3 28.51 11.86 -39.62
N ARG A 4 27.61 11.07 -38.97
CA ARG A 4 26.62 10.07 -39.53
C ARG A 4 27.30 8.96 -40.40
N ALA A 5 26.96 7.66 -40.39
CA ALA A 5 25.76 6.91 -40.03
C ALA A 5 26.06 5.38 -39.99
N ALA A 6 25.17 4.58 -39.37
CA ALA A 6 24.93 3.16 -39.72
C ALA A 6 24.02 3.07 -40.99
N PRO A 7 23.82 1.92 -41.67
CA PRO A 7 22.76 0.94 -41.28
C PRO A 7 22.86 -0.51 -41.87
N ALA A 8 21.75 -1.27 -41.70
CA ALA A 8 21.24 -2.49 -42.39
C ALA A 8 21.58 -3.85 -41.73
N PHE A 9 20.67 -4.72 -41.26
CA PHE A 9 19.32 -5.22 -41.62
C PHE A 9 19.28 -6.26 -42.77
N SER A 10 18.81 -7.47 -42.44
CA SER A 10 18.19 -8.49 -43.32
C SER A 10 17.37 -9.46 -42.46
N THR A 11 16.04 -9.32 -42.31
CA THR A 11 14.94 -9.96 -43.09
C THR A 11 15.11 -11.42 -43.53
N LEU A 12 14.27 -12.33 -43.00
CA LEU A 12 13.15 -12.97 -43.72
C LEU A 12 12.32 -13.93 -42.81
N ASN A 13 11.19 -14.38 -43.33
CA ASN A 13 9.86 -14.44 -42.71
C ASN A 13 9.24 -15.86 -42.75
N THR A 14 7.97 -15.97 -42.27
CA THR A 14 6.91 -17.01 -42.47
C THR A 14 6.68 -18.04 -41.34
N ARG A 15 5.46 -18.47 -40.97
CA ARG A 15 4.03 -18.07 -41.14
C ARG A 15 3.14 -19.08 -40.35
N GLY A 16 1.96 -18.67 -39.88
CA GLY A 16 0.83 -19.55 -39.47
C GLY A 16 0.17 -19.15 -38.14
N ASP A 17 -0.77 -18.20 -38.13
CA ASP A 17 -2.25 -18.37 -38.24
C ASP A 17 -2.93 -18.84 -36.92
N ASN A 18 -3.71 -17.97 -36.26
CA ASN A 18 -5.17 -18.09 -36.14
C ASN A 18 -5.84 -16.97 -35.30
N LEU A 19 -7.14 -16.80 -35.58
CA LEU A 19 -8.01 -15.65 -35.37
C LEU A 19 -8.57 -15.46 -33.93
N SER A 20 -8.94 -14.21 -33.66
CA SER A 20 -9.69 -13.57 -32.55
C SER A 20 -11.09 -14.19 -32.25
N PRO A 21 -11.92 -13.78 -31.22
CA PRO A 21 -12.06 -12.40 -30.72
C PRO A 21 -12.48 -12.11 -29.25
N PHE A 22 -12.22 -10.85 -28.88
CA PHE A 22 -12.95 -9.91 -28.00
C PHE A 22 -13.99 -10.42 -26.97
N ALA A 23 -13.84 -9.94 -25.74
CA ALA A 23 -14.95 -9.40 -24.94
C ALA A 23 -14.45 -8.37 -23.91
N SER A 24 -14.89 -7.12 -24.08
CA SER A 24 -14.79 -6.03 -23.11
C SER A 24 -15.80 -6.23 -21.97
N SER A 25 -15.53 -5.68 -20.77
CA SER A 25 -16.56 -5.09 -19.92
C SER A 25 -15.99 -4.19 -18.84
N ALA A 26 -16.53 -2.99 -18.77
CA ALA A 26 -16.34 -1.96 -17.76
C ALA A 26 -17.39 -2.10 -16.64
N SER A 27 -17.10 -1.56 -15.45
CA SER A 27 -18.06 -0.89 -14.54
C SER A 27 -17.30 -0.41 -13.29
N SER A 28 -17.23 0.89 -13.03
CA SER A 28 -18.25 1.74 -12.38
C SER A 28 -18.36 1.48 -10.87
N PHE A 29 -17.63 2.25 -10.07
CA PHE A 29 -17.88 2.42 -8.64
C PHE A 29 -18.74 3.67 -8.43
N CYS A 30 -19.97 3.47 -7.96
CA CYS A 30 -20.77 4.50 -7.32
C CYS A 30 -21.35 3.94 -6.01
N SER A 31 -21.25 4.78 -4.99
CA SER A 31 -21.71 4.65 -3.62
C SER A 31 -23.22 4.37 -3.50
N SER A 32 -23.62 3.64 -2.45
CA SER A 32 -24.62 4.10 -1.48
C SER A 32 -24.88 3.10 -0.36
N SER A 33 -25.08 3.68 0.81
CA SER A 33 -25.47 3.15 2.11
C SER A 33 -26.87 2.53 2.17
N SER A 34 -27.05 1.47 2.96
CA SER A 34 -27.85 1.46 4.20
C SER A 34 -28.42 0.07 4.54
N LEU A 35 -28.23 -0.29 5.82
CA LEU A 35 -29.10 -1.05 6.71
C LEU A 35 -29.61 -2.43 6.24
N ASN A 36 -29.21 -3.51 6.93
CA ASN A 36 -30.20 -4.36 7.60
C ASN A 36 -29.63 -5.35 8.63
N SER A 37 -30.54 -5.64 9.56
CA SER A 37 -30.40 -6.22 10.88
C SER A 37 -30.26 -7.75 10.91
N ALA A 38 -29.81 -8.21 12.08
CA ALA A 38 -29.70 -9.56 12.62
C ALA A 38 -30.65 -10.65 12.07
N ALA A 39 -30.08 -11.84 11.86
CA ALA A 39 -30.72 -13.11 12.18
C ALA A 39 -29.64 -14.18 12.40
N TYR A 40 -29.43 -14.55 13.67
CA TYR A 40 -28.61 -15.70 14.05
C TYR A 40 -29.34 -16.99 13.65
N SER A 41 -28.60 -17.90 13.02
CA SER A 41 -29.08 -19.21 12.57
C SER A 41 -29.49 -20.09 13.74
N LEU A 42 -30.79 -20.42 13.81
CA LEU A 42 -31.37 -21.41 14.71
C LEU A 42 -31.21 -22.80 14.08
N SER A 43 -30.34 -23.63 14.66
CA SER A 43 -30.34 -25.08 14.40
C SER A 43 -30.87 -25.79 15.64
N ALA A 44 -32.10 -26.28 15.49
CA ALA A 44 -32.89 -26.96 16.51
C ALA A 44 -32.24 -28.27 16.99
N LEU A 45 -32.12 -28.42 18.30
CA LEU A 45 -31.71 -29.65 18.98
C LEU A 45 -32.84 -30.69 18.89
N ARG A 46 -32.53 -31.84 18.28
CA ARG A 46 -33.42 -33.02 18.28
C ARG A 46 -33.21 -33.79 19.59
N PHE A 47 -34.27 -33.90 20.39
CA PHE A 47 -34.31 -34.77 21.57
C PHE A 47 -34.66 -36.21 21.16
N PHE A 48 -33.80 -37.16 21.52
CA PHE A 48 -34.16 -38.58 21.59
C PHE A 48 -34.55 -38.92 23.04
N PRO A 49 -35.69 -39.60 23.31
CA PRO A 49 -36.00 -40.05 24.66
C PRO A 49 -35.29 -41.38 24.91
N GLY A 50 -34.21 -41.35 25.68
CA GLY A 50 -33.47 -42.52 26.14
C GLY A 50 -33.49 -42.59 27.67
N LYS A 51 -33.91 -43.74 28.19
CA LYS A 51 -34.21 -44.04 29.59
C LYS A 51 -33.12 -43.66 30.59
N SER A 52 -33.64 -43.23 31.74
CA SER A 52 -33.07 -43.10 33.08
C SER A 52 -31.95 -44.08 33.43
N GLY A 53 -30.82 -43.54 33.90
CA GLY A 53 -29.79 -44.29 34.59
C GLY A 53 -28.44 -43.62 34.47
N ASP A 54 -27.90 -43.22 35.61
CA ASP A 54 -26.51 -42.80 35.87
C ASP A 54 -26.19 -41.30 35.76
N GLY A 55 -25.69 -40.76 36.87
CA GLY A 55 -25.43 -39.35 37.07
C GLY A 55 -24.15 -38.93 36.34
N PHE A 56 -24.25 -37.89 35.51
CA PHE A 56 -23.08 -37.25 34.94
C PHE A 56 -22.37 -36.43 36.02
N VAL A 57 -21.29 -36.98 36.58
CA VAL A 57 -20.37 -36.26 37.46
C VAL A 57 -19.43 -35.44 36.57
N VAL A 58 -19.56 -34.11 36.61
CA VAL A 58 -18.56 -33.19 36.07
C VAL A 58 -17.41 -33.08 37.07
N CYS A 59 -16.29 -33.73 36.79
CA CYS A 59 -15.04 -33.44 37.48
C CYS A 59 -14.42 -32.16 36.90
N ALA A 60 -14.40 -31.08 37.69
CA ALA A 60 -13.55 -29.93 37.41
C ALA A 60 -12.09 -30.35 37.56
N SER A 61 -11.34 -30.40 36.46
CA SER A 61 -9.89 -30.56 36.53
C SER A 61 -9.31 -29.32 37.20
N LYS A 62 -8.78 -29.52 38.41
CA LYS A 62 -8.03 -28.52 39.16
C LYS A 62 -6.69 -28.29 38.47
N GLY A 63 -6.70 -27.54 37.37
CA GLY A 63 -5.51 -26.93 36.81
C GLY A 63 -4.94 -25.98 37.85
N SER A 64 -3.84 -26.39 38.49
CA SER A 64 -3.22 -25.66 39.59
C SER A 64 -2.71 -24.29 39.13
N ASN A 65 -3.44 -23.23 39.49
CA ASN A 65 -2.88 -21.91 39.70
C ASN A 65 -3.48 -21.39 41.02
N SER A 66 -2.72 -21.49 42.12
CA SER A 66 -3.16 -21.16 43.47
C SER A 66 -3.12 -19.65 43.77
N LYS A 67 -3.62 -18.81 42.85
CA LYS A 67 -3.81 -17.39 43.15
C LYS A 67 -5.20 -17.20 43.76
N PRO A 68 -5.33 -16.63 44.97
CA PRO A 68 -6.64 -16.27 45.50
C PRO A 68 -7.32 -15.32 44.50
N LEU A 69 -8.62 -15.55 44.25
CA LEU A 69 -9.46 -14.71 43.40
C LEU A 69 -9.74 -13.38 44.10
N THR A 70 -8.69 -12.61 44.34
CA THR A 70 -8.78 -11.20 44.71
C THR A 70 -9.44 -10.51 43.52
N GLY A 71 -10.55 -9.80 43.70
CA GLY A 71 -11.31 -9.13 42.63
C GLY A 71 -10.56 -7.98 41.93
N VAL A 72 -9.24 -8.07 41.82
CA VAL A 72 -8.34 -7.15 41.17
C VAL A 72 -8.23 -7.57 39.70
N VAL A 73 -8.68 -6.70 38.81
CA VAL A 73 -8.76 -6.94 37.35
C VAL A 73 -7.47 -6.52 36.63
N PHE A 74 -6.73 -5.57 37.18
CA PHE A 74 -5.54 -4.97 36.56
C PHE A 74 -4.47 -4.71 37.63
N GLU A 75 -3.28 -5.26 37.43
CA GLU A 75 -2.13 -5.13 38.33
C GLU A 75 -0.95 -4.51 37.55
N PRO A 76 -0.91 -3.16 37.42
CA PRO A 76 -0.02 -2.50 36.45
C PRO A 76 1.45 -2.89 36.60
N PHE A 77 1.96 -2.96 37.84
CA PHE A 77 3.36 -3.34 38.09
C PHE A 77 3.67 -4.81 37.81
N GLU A 78 2.70 -5.72 37.90
CA GLU A 78 2.90 -7.13 37.51
C GLU A 78 2.81 -7.32 35.99
N GLU A 79 1.98 -6.52 35.34
CA GLU A 79 1.78 -6.57 33.88
C GLU A 79 2.97 -5.97 33.13
N VAL A 80 3.47 -4.81 33.54
CA VAL A 80 4.58 -4.11 32.85
C VAL A 80 5.95 -4.76 33.09
N LYS A 81 6.11 -5.65 34.07
CA LYS A 81 7.40 -6.36 34.30
C LYS A 81 7.89 -7.08 33.05
N LYS A 82 6.96 -7.67 32.29
CA LYS A 82 7.28 -8.35 31.02
C LYS A 82 7.82 -7.37 29.99
N GLU A 83 7.21 -6.20 29.88
CA GLU A 83 7.62 -5.17 28.93
C GLU A 83 8.96 -4.53 29.33
N LEU A 84 9.18 -4.30 30.63
CA LEU A 84 10.43 -3.75 31.15
C LEU A 84 11.64 -4.64 30.82
N MET A 85 11.48 -5.96 30.90
CA MET A 85 12.53 -6.93 30.52
C MET A 85 12.81 -6.99 29.02
N LEU A 86 11.86 -6.54 28.19
CA LEU A 86 11.99 -6.52 26.72
C LEU A 86 12.53 -5.18 26.19
N VAL A 87 12.70 -4.16 27.04
CA VAL A 87 13.26 -2.87 26.63
C VAL A 87 14.69 -3.08 26.12
N PRO A 88 14.98 -2.73 24.85
CA PRO A 88 16.31 -2.93 24.28
C PRO A 88 17.39 -2.11 25.02
N THR A 89 18.51 -2.74 25.34
CA THR A 89 19.69 -2.08 25.95
C THR A 89 20.75 -1.71 24.92
N LEU A 90 20.68 -2.28 23.72
CA LEU A 90 21.61 -2.00 22.63
C LEU A 90 21.29 -0.64 21.99
N PRO A 91 22.29 0.23 21.75
CA PRO A 91 22.06 1.57 21.21
C PRO A 91 21.55 1.58 19.76
N GLN A 92 21.71 0.48 19.01
CA GLN A 92 21.25 0.37 17.62
C GLN A 92 19.81 -0.14 17.47
N ALA A 93 19.20 -0.60 18.56
CA ALA A 93 17.85 -1.13 18.59
C ALA A 93 16.85 -0.03 18.93
N SER A 94 15.68 -0.04 18.28
CA SER A 94 14.63 0.94 18.55
C SER A 94 13.87 0.58 19.83
N ILE A 95 13.73 1.56 20.72
CA ILE A 95 12.97 1.43 21.97
C ILE A 95 11.44 1.50 21.70
N ALA A 96 11.04 2.15 20.62
CA ALA A 96 9.63 2.39 20.30
C ALA A 96 8.97 1.28 19.46
N ARG A 97 9.74 0.31 18.96
CA ARG A 97 9.23 -0.69 18.02
C ARG A 97 8.37 -1.75 18.73
N GLN A 98 7.06 -1.67 18.52
CA GLN A 98 6.10 -2.63 19.07
C GLN A 98 5.15 -3.14 17.98
N LYS A 99 5.00 -4.48 17.91
CA LYS A 99 4.11 -5.18 16.95
C LYS A 99 4.22 -4.63 15.52
N TYR A 100 5.46 -4.39 15.08
CA TYR A 100 5.77 -3.85 13.76
C TYR A 100 6.71 -4.81 13.03
N SER A 101 6.13 -5.65 12.17
CA SER A 101 6.84 -6.72 11.47
C SER A 101 7.83 -6.15 10.46
N ASN A 102 8.81 -6.98 10.07
CA ASN A 102 9.78 -6.61 9.04
C ASN A 102 9.12 -6.41 7.67
N GLU A 103 8.02 -7.11 7.41
CA GLU A 103 7.22 -6.96 6.18
C GLU A 103 6.58 -5.57 6.11
N CYS A 104 5.97 -5.08 7.20
CA CYS A 104 5.43 -3.72 7.25
C CYS A 104 6.53 -2.66 7.07
N GLU A 105 7.68 -2.84 7.73
CA GLU A 105 8.81 -1.93 7.58
C GLU A 105 9.33 -1.88 6.13
N ALA A 106 9.41 -3.04 5.47
CA ALA A 106 9.81 -3.13 4.07
C ALA A 106 8.79 -2.46 3.14
N ALA A 107 7.49 -2.73 3.33
CA ALA A 107 6.42 -2.13 2.54
C ALA A 107 6.39 -0.60 2.65
N ILE A 108 6.60 -0.05 3.86
CA ILE A 108 6.69 1.41 4.02
C ILE A 108 7.91 1.98 3.31
N ASN A 109 9.06 1.30 3.36
CA ASN A 109 10.25 1.74 2.62
C ASN A 109 10.06 1.68 1.10
N GLU A 110 9.35 0.67 0.60
CA GLU A 110 8.97 0.57 -0.81
C GLU A 110 8.04 1.72 -1.21
N GLN A 111 7.00 1.99 -0.42
CA GLN A 111 6.08 3.10 -0.69
C GLN A 111 6.79 4.46 -0.68
N ILE A 112 7.70 4.71 0.28
CA ILE A 112 8.54 5.93 0.29
C ILE A 112 9.26 6.11 -1.06
N ASN A 113 9.81 5.03 -1.61
CA ASN A 113 10.49 5.09 -2.90
C ASN A 113 9.52 5.34 -4.05
N VAL A 114 8.31 4.75 -4.01
CA VAL A 114 7.25 5.01 -4.99
C VAL A 114 6.91 6.51 -5.01
N GLU A 115 6.63 7.12 -3.86
CA GLU A 115 6.28 8.54 -3.79
C GLU A 115 7.42 9.44 -4.30
N TYR A 116 8.67 9.14 -3.96
CA TYR A 116 9.83 9.85 -4.49
C TYR A 116 9.98 9.73 -6.01
N ASN A 117 9.73 8.55 -6.58
CA ASN A 117 9.78 8.36 -8.03
C ASN A 117 8.65 9.13 -8.73
N VAL A 118 7.43 9.12 -8.17
CA VAL A 118 6.30 9.89 -8.73
C VAL A 118 6.57 11.39 -8.65
N SER A 119 7.08 11.88 -7.51
CA SER A 119 7.52 13.27 -7.35
C SER A 119 8.53 13.67 -8.44
N TYR A 120 9.49 12.80 -8.74
CA TYR A 120 10.51 13.06 -9.75
C TYR A 120 9.96 13.03 -11.18
N VAL A 121 9.00 12.14 -11.48
CA VAL A 121 8.27 12.11 -12.76
C VAL A 121 7.47 13.40 -12.96
N TYR A 122 6.71 13.85 -11.97
CA TYR A 122 5.99 15.13 -12.07
C TYR A 122 6.95 16.32 -12.23
N HIS A 123 8.12 16.27 -11.59
CA HIS A 123 9.14 17.29 -11.81
C HIS A 123 9.63 17.33 -13.26
N ALA A 124 9.82 16.17 -13.89
CA ALA A 124 10.19 16.07 -15.29
C ALA A 124 9.08 16.60 -16.22
N MET A 125 7.81 16.33 -15.90
CA MET A 125 6.67 16.89 -16.63
C MET A 125 6.62 18.41 -16.50
N PHE A 126 6.83 18.96 -15.30
CA PHE A 126 6.98 20.41 -15.10
C PHE A 126 8.08 20.97 -16.02
N ALA A 127 9.27 20.37 -16.01
CA ALA A 127 10.39 20.81 -16.84
C ALA A 127 10.11 20.73 -18.35
N TYR A 128 9.22 19.85 -18.80
CA TYR A 128 8.76 19.77 -20.18
C TYR A 128 7.74 20.87 -20.52
N PHE A 129 6.71 21.05 -19.69
CA PHE A 129 5.64 22.03 -19.96
C PHE A 129 6.06 23.49 -19.74
N ASP A 130 7.13 23.74 -18.98
CA ASP A 130 7.71 25.08 -18.75
C ASP A 130 8.63 25.54 -19.90
N ARG A 131 8.97 24.66 -20.85
CA ARG A 131 9.79 25.03 -22.02
C ARG A 131 9.11 26.13 -22.84
N ASP A 132 9.89 27.03 -23.42
CA ASP A 132 9.39 28.16 -24.21
C ASP A 132 8.63 27.75 -25.47
N ASN A 133 8.98 26.60 -26.05
CA ASN A 133 8.33 26.04 -27.24
C ASN A 133 7.04 25.26 -26.94
N VAL A 134 6.75 24.95 -25.67
CA VAL A 134 5.49 24.31 -25.23
C VAL A 134 4.58 25.35 -24.56
N ALA A 135 5.15 26.18 -23.68
CA ALA A 135 4.54 27.34 -23.04
C ALA A 135 3.19 27.09 -22.30
N LEU A 136 2.95 25.87 -21.84
CA LEU A 136 1.73 25.50 -21.11
C LEU A 136 1.89 25.75 -19.60
N LYS A 137 1.99 27.04 -19.23
CA LYS A 137 2.28 27.48 -17.85
C LYS A 137 1.31 26.95 -16.78
N GLY A 138 0.04 26.74 -17.14
CA GLY A 138 -0.95 26.16 -16.23
C GLY A 138 -0.61 24.71 -15.85
N LEU A 139 -0.26 23.88 -16.85
CA LEU A 139 0.17 22.50 -16.62
C LEU A 139 1.53 22.47 -15.91
N ALA A 140 2.46 23.34 -16.29
CA ALA A 140 3.75 23.45 -15.61
C ALA A 140 3.57 23.73 -14.11
N LYS A 141 2.74 24.71 -13.75
CA LYS A 141 2.42 25.01 -12.35
C LYS A 141 1.79 23.81 -11.64
N PHE A 142 0.80 23.17 -12.26
CA PHE A 142 0.14 22.00 -11.70
C PHE A 142 1.15 20.88 -11.38
N PHE A 143 1.97 20.47 -12.35
CA PHE A 143 2.95 19.40 -12.13
C PHE A 143 4.05 19.78 -11.15
N LYS A 144 4.39 21.06 -11.04
CA LYS A 144 5.31 21.54 -10.00
C LYS A 144 4.70 21.36 -8.61
N GLU A 145 3.45 21.79 -8.40
CA GLU A 145 2.74 21.64 -7.13
C GLU A 145 2.52 20.16 -6.79
N SER A 146 2.15 19.33 -7.77
CA SER A 146 2.03 17.87 -7.58
C SER A 146 3.37 17.22 -7.23
N SER A 147 4.48 17.63 -7.85
CA SER A 147 5.81 17.13 -7.50
C SER A 147 6.17 17.42 -6.05
N GLU A 148 5.83 18.61 -5.55
CA GLU A 148 6.04 19.00 -4.16
C GLU A 148 5.14 18.19 -3.21
N GLU A 149 3.85 18.01 -3.54
CA GLU A 149 2.89 17.22 -2.75
C GLU A 149 3.34 15.75 -2.57
N GLU A 150 3.79 15.09 -3.64
CA GLU A 150 4.24 13.70 -3.54
C GLU A 150 5.55 13.55 -2.75
N ARG A 151 6.39 14.59 -2.75
CA ARG A 151 7.57 14.60 -1.87
C ARG A 151 7.15 14.69 -0.41
N ASP A 152 6.16 15.52 -0.10
CA ASP A 152 5.60 15.63 1.25
C ASP A 152 4.95 14.31 1.70
N HIS A 153 4.32 13.56 0.78
CA HIS A 153 3.84 12.21 1.05
C HIS A 153 4.98 11.26 1.44
N ALA A 154 6.09 11.28 0.71
CA ALA A 154 7.28 10.48 1.02
C ALA A 154 7.84 10.82 2.42
N GLU A 155 7.97 12.11 2.72
CA GLU A 155 8.47 12.60 4.02
C GLU A 155 7.56 12.17 5.18
N LYS A 156 6.25 12.25 4.99
CA LYS A 156 5.27 11.80 6.00
C LYS A 156 5.39 10.31 6.30
N LEU A 157 5.67 9.48 5.28
CA LEU A 157 5.93 8.05 5.46
C LEU A 157 7.28 7.81 6.16
N MET A 158 8.31 8.60 5.88
CA MET A 158 9.59 8.54 6.59
C MET A 158 9.41 8.86 8.08
N GLU A 159 8.64 9.89 8.41
CA GLU A 159 8.29 10.18 9.80
C GLU A 159 7.53 9.03 10.45
N TYR A 160 6.56 8.45 9.74
CA TYR A 160 5.78 7.33 10.25
C TYR A 160 6.67 6.10 10.53
N GLN A 161 7.58 5.78 9.62
CA GLN A 161 8.57 4.71 9.79
C GLN A 161 9.38 4.90 11.08
N ASN A 162 9.89 6.12 11.31
CA ASN A 162 10.63 6.46 12.52
C ASN A 162 9.77 6.42 13.78
N LYS A 163 8.51 6.91 13.72
CA LYS A 163 7.54 6.83 14.83
C LYS A 163 7.25 5.39 15.25
N ARG A 164 7.22 4.44 14.30
CA ARG A 164 7.05 3.01 14.57
C ARG A 164 8.33 2.28 14.98
N GLY A 165 9.46 2.98 15.02
CA GLY A 165 10.76 2.40 15.35
C GLY A 165 11.38 1.56 14.22
N GLY A 166 10.88 1.71 12.99
CA GLY A 166 11.52 1.19 11.79
C GLY A 166 12.70 2.06 11.36
N LYS A 167 13.48 1.57 10.38
CA LYS A 167 14.59 2.29 9.77
C LYS A 167 14.26 2.64 8.33
N VAL A 168 14.31 3.93 8.01
CA VAL A 168 14.15 4.42 6.64
C VAL A 168 15.33 3.95 5.80
N LYS A 169 15.04 3.37 4.63
CA LYS A 169 16.04 2.98 3.63
C LYS A 169 15.67 3.61 2.29
N LEU A 170 16.26 4.77 1.99
CA LEU A 170 16.07 5.41 0.69
C LEU A 170 16.74 4.58 -0.40
N GLN A 171 16.01 4.33 -1.48
CA GLN A 171 16.48 3.55 -2.62
C GLN A 171 16.80 4.47 -3.80
N SER A 172 17.27 3.89 -4.90
CA SER A 172 17.54 4.63 -6.13
C SER A 172 16.25 5.12 -6.77
N ILE A 173 16.24 6.40 -7.17
CA ILE A 173 15.21 6.98 -8.02
C ILE A 173 15.62 6.74 -9.48
N LEU A 174 14.68 6.24 -10.29
CA LEU A 174 14.93 5.98 -11.71
C LEU A 174 14.91 7.27 -12.51
N MET A 175 15.66 7.30 -13.61
CA MET A 175 15.62 8.42 -14.55
C MET A 175 14.24 8.48 -15.23
N PRO A 176 13.48 9.58 -15.10
CA PRO A 176 12.17 9.72 -15.69
C PRO A 176 12.28 10.02 -17.19
N LEU A 177 11.16 9.90 -17.90
CA LEU A 177 11.04 10.38 -19.27
C LEU A 177 11.14 11.92 -19.29
N SER A 178 11.76 12.47 -20.33
CA SER A 178 11.95 13.92 -20.50
C SER A 178 11.09 14.53 -21.61
N GLU A 179 10.56 13.69 -22.51
CA GLU A 179 9.72 14.10 -23.64
C GLU A 179 8.32 13.52 -23.46
N PHE A 180 7.31 14.36 -23.67
CA PHE A 180 5.89 14.04 -23.48
C PHE A 180 5.04 14.45 -24.69
N ASP A 181 5.66 14.57 -25.87
CA ASP A 181 4.98 14.83 -27.12
C ASP A 181 4.20 13.59 -27.60
N HIS A 182 3.03 13.80 -28.19
CA HIS A 182 2.22 12.70 -28.72
C HIS A 182 1.55 13.10 -30.04
N ALA A 183 2.27 12.91 -31.15
CA ALA A 183 1.85 13.33 -32.48
C ALA A 183 0.45 12.83 -32.91
N GLU A 184 0.07 11.60 -32.55
CA GLU A 184 -1.22 11.01 -32.94
C GLU A 184 -2.43 11.50 -32.15
N LYS A 185 -2.24 12.15 -30.99
CA LYS A 185 -3.35 12.58 -30.12
C LYS A 185 -3.70 14.06 -30.27
N GLY A 186 -3.02 14.76 -31.18
CA GLY A 186 -3.22 16.17 -31.48
C GLY A 186 -2.66 17.09 -30.39
N ASP A 187 -2.12 18.24 -30.80
CA ASP A 187 -1.89 19.32 -29.85
C ASP A 187 -3.24 19.75 -29.28
N ALA A 188 -3.36 19.85 -27.96
CA ALA A 188 -4.53 20.43 -27.30
C ALA A 188 -4.80 21.90 -27.72
N LEU A 189 -3.90 22.49 -28.52
CA LEU A 189 -4.04 23.79 -29.16
C LEU A 189 -5.04 23.79 -30.36
N TYR A 190 -5.38 22.64 -30.95
CA TYR A 190 -6.35 22.56 -32.06
C TYR A 190 -7.77 22.16 -31.63
N GLY A 191 -8.17 22.50 -30.41
CA GLY A 191 -9.59 22.52 -30.08
C GLY A 191 -10.30 23.63 -30.85
N GLU A 192 -10.65 23.40 -32.12
CA GLU A 192 -11.57 24.27 -32.85
C GLU A 192 -12.89 24.34 -32.07
N CYS A 193 -13.19 25.50 -31.48
CA CYS A 193 -14.55 25.83 -31.08
C CYS A 193 -15.40 25.94 -32.35
N ASN A 194 -16.11 24.86 -32.67
CA ASN A 194 -17.22 24.87 -33.61
C ASN A 194 -18.53 25.15 -32.85
#